data_AF-A0A4V3H9H1-F1
#
_entry.id   AF-A0A4V3H9H1-F1
#
_cell.length_a   1.000
_cell.length_b   1.000
_cell.length_c   1.000
_cell.angle_alpha   90.00
_cell.angle_beta   90.00
_cell.angle_gamma   90.00
#
_symmetry.space_group_name_H-M   'P 1'
#
loop_
_entity.id
_entity.type
_entity.pdbx_description
1 polymer ?
#
loop_
_entity_poly.entity_id
_entity_poly.type
_entity_poly.pdbx_seq_one_letter_code
_entity_poly.pdbx_strand_id
1 'polypeptide(L)'
;MHVVYDYRYVIACSSLPGEFKREFRKLVRGKVNWKYDRRTGTSYPVSPETQCRRVAELLDGFEALRAGGFAPQTPWHFQGKHLSYLIAQWSAQEPGWYDLAKLVHWRQFLLWIKKRTLLALLNSTARADASCDRNAPRKVAVVQAWRGAAIPVLTYDKALSALTEHRGNLRKAARVLGTTPRAVAQAFTEDRPSEKQLPAGIRILK
;
A
#
# COMPACT_ATOMS: atom_id res chain seq x y z
N MET A 1 -16.73 -6.39 -13.68
CA MET A 1 -16.26 -5.05 -13.28
C MET A 1 -14.74 -5.03 -13.48
N HIS A 2 -14.22 -4.28 -14.47
CA HIS A 2 -12.78 -4.20 -14.69
C HIS A 2 -12.15 -3.24 -13.69
N VAL A 3 -11.01 -3.64 -13.14
CA VAL A 3 -10.36 -3.00 -11.99
C VAL A 3 -8.92 -2.73 -12.38
N VAL A 4 -8.53 -1.46 -12.46
CA VAL A 4 -7.19 -1.05 -12.87
C VAL A 4 -6.35 -0.66 -11.67
N TYR A 5 -5.33 -1.48 -11.38
CA TYR A 5 -4.36 -1.20 -10.33
C TYR A 5 -3.27 -0.23 -10.82
N ASP A 6 -3.35 1.04 -10.40
CA ASP A 6 -2.27 2.02 -10.55
C ASP A 6 -1.91 2.61 -9.18
N TYR A 7 -0.69 2.38 -8.71
CA TYR A 7 -0.22 2.91 -7.43
C TYR A 7 -0.19 4.45 -7.40
N ARG A 8 -0.15 5.11 -8.56
CA ARG A 8 -0.22 6.58 -8.65
C ARG A 8 -1.60 7.09 -8.25
N TYR A 9 -2.64 6.36 -8.67
CA TYR A 9 -4.01 6.61 -8.27
C TYR A 9 -4.16 6.43 -6.76
N VAL A 10 -3.55 5.39 -6.18
CA VAL A 10 -3.51 5.17 -4.72
C VAL A 10 -2.91 6.37 -3.98
N ILE A 11 -1.78 6.91 -4.46
CA ILE A 11 -1.18 8.12 -3.88
C ILE A 11 -2.09 9.34 -4.04
N ALA A 12 -2.84 9.44 -5.14
CA ALA A 12 -3.76 10.56 -5.36
C ALA A 12 -4.93 10.54 -4.37
N CYS A 13 -5.45 9.35 -4.07
CA CYS A 13 -6.58 9.12 -3.17
C CYS A 13 -6.28 9.29 -1.68
N SER A 14 -5.01 9.33 -1.26
CA SER A 14 -4.70 9.55 0.17
C SER A 14 -5.12 10.97 0.63
N SER A 15 -5.29 11.14 1.92
CA SER A 15 -5.56 12.42 2.59
C SER A 15 -4.30 13.27 2.83
N LEU A 16 -3.11 12.73 2.50
CA LEU A 16 -1.83 13.39 2.76
C LEU A 16 -1.67 14.70 1.95
N PRO A 17 -0.89 15.68 2.46
CA PRO A 17 -0.64 16.93 1.75
C PRO A 17 -0.04 16.72 0.35
N GLY A 18 -0.37 17.60 -0.60
CA GLY A 18 0.10 17.51 -1.99
C GLY A 18 1.63 17.45 -2.12
N GLU A 19 2.34 18.23 -1.30
CA GLU A 19 3.80 18.21 -1.18
C GLU A 19 4.32 16.82 -0.77
N PHE A 20 3.71 16.22 0.25
CA PHE A 20 4.06 14.88 0.70
C PHE A 20 3.80 13.84 -0.40
N LYS A 21 2.61 13.88 -1.03
CA LYS A 21 2.24 12.98 -2.13
C LYS A 21 3.26 13.05 -3.27
N ARG A 22 3.77 14.24 -3.60
CA ARG A 22 4.77 14.44 -4.65
C ARG A 22 6.11 13.79 -4.27
N GLU A 23 6.61 14.03 -3.07
CA GLU A 23 7.87 13.43 -2.60
C GLU A 23 7.75 11.90 -2.44
N PHE A 24 6.61 11.42 -1.96
CA PHE A 24 6.30 9.99 -1.89
C PHE A 24 6.27 9.35 -3.27
N ARG A 25 5.65 10.01 -4.26
CA ARG A 25 5.65 9.54 -5.66
C ARG A 25 7.08 9.44 -6.22
N LYS A 26 7.96 10.39 -5.93
CA LYS A 26 9.39 10.32 -6.31
C LYS A 26 10.08 9.15 -5.63
N LEU A 27 9.81 8.90 -4.35
CA LEU A 27 10.40 7.80 -3.60
C LEU A 27 10.05 6.43 -4.20
N VAL A 28 8.79 6.19 -4.52
CA VAL A 28 8.33 4.87 -4.98
C VAL A 28 8.57 4.63 -6.47
N ARG A 29 8.79 5.69 -7.26
CA ARG A 29 9.06 5.60 -8.70
C ARG A 29 10.24 4.67 -8.95
N GLY A 30 10.00 3.59 -9.69
CA GLY A 30 11.01 2.59 -10.04
C GLY A 30 11.40 1.63 -8.90
N LYS A 31 11.04 1.92 -7.64
CA LYS A 31 11.33 1.04 -6.49
C LYS A 31 10.20 0.08 -6.17
N VAL A 32 8.95 0.51 -6.37
CA VAL A 32 7.77 -0.32 -6.03
C VAL A 32 7.61 -1.53 -6.95
N ASN A 33 8.10 -1.41 -8.18
CA ASN A 33 7.95 -2.41 -9.24
C ASN A 33 8.79 -3.67 -9.03
N TRP A 34 9.75 -3.65 -8.10
CA TRP A 34 10.71 -4.72 -7.92
C TRP A 34 10.69 -5.25 -6.49
N LYS A 35 10.92 -6.55 -6.37
CA LYS A 35 11.20 -7.25 -5.12
C LYS A 35 12.56 -7.91 -5.28
N TYR A 36 13.47 -7.56 -4.39
CA TYR A 36 14.78 -8.21 -4.32
C TYR A 36 14.67 -9.47 -3.45
N ASP A 37 15.05 -10.61 -3.99
CA ASP A 37 15.22 -11.84 -3.22
C ASP A 37 16.70 -12.02 -2.89
N ARG A 38 17.00 -11.99 -1.59
CA ARG A 38 18.37 -12.12 -1.09
C ARG A 38 18.91 -13.55 -1.23
N ARG A 39 18.04 -14.57 -1.28
CA ARG A 39 18.46 -15.98 -1.37
C ARG A 39 18.99 -16.31 -2.76
N THR A 40 18.34 -15.77 -3.78
CA THR A 40 18.68 -16.02 -5.19
C THR A 40 19.52 -14.89 -5.80
N GLY A 41 19.65 -13.74 -5.11
CA GLY A 41 20.36 -12.56 -5.62
C GLY A 41 19.64 -11.84 -6.76
N THR A 42 18.41 -12.24 -7.08
CA THR A 42 17.64 -11.77 -8.24
C THR A 42 16.55 -10.78 -7.86
N SER A 43 16.23 -9.88 -8.81
CA SER A 43 15.11 -8.95 -8.69
C SER A 43 13.94 -9.43 -9.53
N TYR A 44 12.77 -9.57 -8.90
CA TYR A 44 11.55 -10.01 -9.56
C TYR A 44 10.59 -8.83 -9.76
N PRO A 45 9.91 -8.75 -10.92
CA PRO A 45 8.84 -7.79 -11.12
C PRO A 45 7.68 -8.11 -10.17
N VAL A 46 7.07 -7.06 -9.61
CA VAL A 46 5.96 -7.16 -8.66
C VAL A 46 4.65 -6.88 -9.39
N SER A 47 3.60 -7.67 -9.13
CA SER A 47 2.29 -7.46 -9.76
C SER A 47 1.71 -6.07 -9.43
N PRO A 48 0.94 -5.44 -10.34
CA PRO A 48 0.34 -4.12 -10.10
C PRO A 48 -0.49 -4.04 -8.81
N GLU A 49 -1.25 -5.09 -8.48
CA GLU A 49 -1.99 -5.17 -7.22
C GLU A 49 -1.06 -5.10 -6.01
N THR A 50 0.03 -5.88 -6.01
CA THR A 50 0.99 -5.89 -4.90
C THR A 50 1.71 -4.54 -4.77
N GLN A 51 1.95 -3.85 -5.88
CA GLN A 51 2.47 -2.48 -5.86
C GLN A 51 1.49 -1.52 -5.17
N CYS A 52 0.20 -1.61 -5.52
CA CYS A 52 -0.86 -0.80 -4.91
C CYS A 52 -1.02 -1.11 -3.43
N ARG A 53 -1.03 -2.39 -3.04
CA ARG A 53 -1.10 -2.82 -1.63
C ARG A 53 0.06 -2.25 -0.83
N ARG A 54 1.30 -2.39 -1.33
CA ARG A 54 2.49 -1.82 -0.67
C ARG A 54 2.37 -0.31 -0.48
N VAL A 55 1.87 0.40 -1.49
CA VAL A 55 1.71 1.85 -1.43
C VAL A 55 0.58 2.25 -0.47
N ALA A 56 -0.56 1.57 -0.50
CA ALA A 56 -1.69 1.81 0.41
C ALA A 56 -1.27 1.65 1.87
N GLU A 57 -0.59 0.54 2.21
CA GLU A 57 -0.10 0.25 3.56
C GLU A 57 0.87 1.31 4.10
N LEU A 58 1.74 1.83 3.23
CA LEU A 58 2.67 2.89 3.63
C LEU A 58 1.94 4.22 3.83
N LEU A 59 1.01 4.58 2.93
CA LEU A 59 0.23 5.81 3.04
C LEU A 59 -0.66 5.79 4.28
N ASP A 60 -1.32 4.67 4.56
CA ASP A 60 -2.16 4.48 5.75
C ASP A 60 -1.36 4.73 7.04
N GLY A 61 -0.15 4.18 7.17
CA GLY A 61 0.68 4.49 8.34
C GLY A 61 1.16 5.95 8.39
N PHE A 62 1.36 6.62 7.25
CA PHE A 62 1.62 8.08 7.27
C PHE A 62 0.41 8.90 7.68
N GLU A 63 -0.79 8.45 7.33
CA GLU A 63 -2.05 9.07 7.78
C GLU A 63 -2.26 8.84 9.28
N ALA A 64 -2.00 7.62 9.76
CA ALA A 64 -2.02 7.29 11.18
C ALA A 64 -1.03 8.15 11.99
N LEU A 65 0.16 8.42 11.46
CA LEU A 65 1.10 9.36 12.06
C LEU A 65 0.52 10.77 12.19
N ARG A 66 -0.18 11.25 11.15
CA ARG A 66 -0.84 12.56 11.18
C ARG A 66 -1.99 12.62 12.16
N ALA A 67 -2.79 11.57 12.24
CA ALA A 67 -3.83 11.43 13.25
C ALA A 67 -3.24 11.44 14.67
N GLY A 68 -2.03 10.88 14.84
CA GLY A 68 -1.25 10.93 16.09
C GLY A 68 -0.53 12.25 16.36
N GLY A 69 -0.77 13.31 15.58
CA GLY A 69 -0.17 14.63 15.77
C GLY A 69 1.20 14.84 15.13
N PHE A 70 1.76 13.84 14.43
CA PHE A 70 3.00 14.01 13.69
C PHE A 70 2.74 14.60 12.31
N ALA A 71 3.48 15.63 11.91
CA ALA A 71 3.33 16.25 10.59
C ALA A 71 4.58 16.06 9.71
N PRO A 72 4.93 14.82 9.28
CA PRO A 72 6.03 14.64 8.35
C PRO A 72 5.68 15.34 7.03
N GLN A 73 6.50 16.32 6.63
CA GLN A 73 6.33 17.02 5.36
C GLN A 73 6.77 16.16 4.17
N THR A 74 7.73 15.25 4.40
CA THR A 74 8.28 14.35 3.38
C THR A 74 8.48 12.95 3.97
N PRO A 75 8.44 11.88 3.15
CA PRO A 75 8.73 10.53 3.62
C PRO A 75 10.17 10.35 4.12
N TRP A 76 11.10 11.22 3.71
CA TRP A 76 12.50 11.18 4.13
C TRP A 76 12.72 11.64 5.57
N HIS A 77 11.80 12.47 6.09
CA HIS A 77 11.78 12.93 7.49
C HIS A 77 11.23 11.88 8.46
N PHE A 78 11.05 10.63 8.02
CA PHE A 78 10.70 9.52 8.91
C PHE A 78 11.82 9.27 9.94
N GLN A 79 11.47 9.13 11.22
CA GLN A 79 12.39 9.09 12.36
C GLN A 79 11.96 8.01 13.36
N GLY A 80 12.82 7.72 14.34
CA GLY A 80 12.58 6.70 15.37
C GLY A 80 11.27 6.90 16.12
N LYS A 81 10.98 8.12 16.58
CA LYS A 81 9.71 8.44 17.25
C LYS A 81 8.46 8.10 16.43
N HIS A 82 8.51 8.30 15.11
CA HIS A 82 7.41 7.95 14.20
C HIS A 82 7.24 6.43 14.14
N LEU A 83 8.35 5.71 14.02
CA LEU A 83 8.34 4.24 13.99
C LEU A 83 7.83 3.66 15.31
N SER A 84 8.30 4.18 16.45
CA SER A 84 7.86 3.75 17.78
C SER A 84 6.37 3.99 17.99
N TYR A 85 5.86 5.15 17.56
CA TYR A 85 4.42 5.45 17.59
C TYR A 85 3.62 4.43 16.77
N LEU A 86 4.05 4.16 15.53
CA LEU A 86 3.37 3.20 14.67
C LEU A 86 3.37 1.79 15.26
N ILE A 87 4.50 1.34 15.81
CA ILE A 87 4.60 0.04 16.48
C ILE A 87 3.64 -0.04 17.66
N ALA A 88 3.61 0.98 18.52
CA ALA A 88 2.71 1.03 19.68
C ALA A 88 1.24 1.02 19.25
N GLN A 89 0.89 1.71 18.16
CA GLN A 89 -0.45 1.69 17.61
C GLN A 89 -0.81 0.30 17.07
N TRP A 90 0.07 -0.34 16.31
CA TRP A 90 -0.19 -1.68 15.75
C TRP A 90 -0.31 -2.74 16.83
N SER A 91 0.55 -2.70 17.85
CA SER A 91 0.48 -3.66 18.97
C SER A 91 -0.80 -3.51 19.79
N ALA A 92 -1.34 -2.30 19.92
CA ALA A 92 -2.60 -2.06 20.59
C ALA A 92 -3.83 -2.50 19.77
N GLN A 93 -3.76 -2.43 18.44
CA GLN A 93 -4.89 -2.74 17.55
C GLN A 93 -4.99 -4.23 17.19
N GLU A 94 -3.85 -4.90 16.98
CA GLU A 94 -3.81 -6.23 16.40
C GLU A 94 -2.87 -7.15 17.22
N PRO A 95 -3.42 -8.12 17.98
CA PRO A 95 -2.62 -9.21 18.52
C PRO A 95 -1.89 -9.93 17.38
N GLY A 96 -0.59 -10.17 17.51
CA GLY A 96 0.20 -10.76 16.42
C GLY A 96 0.61 -9.79 15.31
N TRP A 97 0.64 -8.47 15.56
CA TRP A 97 1.00 -7.41 14.59
C TRP A 97 2.32 -7.68 13.80
N TYR A 98 3.19 -8.50 14.39
CA TYR A 98 4.52 -8.84 13.92
C TYR A 98 4.59 -9.94 12.85
N ASP A 99 3.50 -10.66 12.56
CA ASP A 99 3.49 -11.76 11.56
C ASP A 99 2.99 -11.31 10.18
N LEU A 100 2.92 -10.00 9.97
CA LEU A 100 1.99 -9.44 8.99
C LEU A 100 2.69 -8.91 7.73
N ALA A 101 1.99 -9.00 6.60
CA ALA A 101 2.44 -8.47 5.31
C ALA A 101 2.82 -6.98 5.37
N LYS A 102 2.20 -6.21 6.29
CA LYS A 102 2.55 -4.83 6.64
C LYS A 102 4.02 -4.66 7.01
N LEU A 103 4.61 -5.55 7.82
CA LEU A 103 6.04 -5.47 8.16
C LEU A 103 6.95 -5.60 6.93
N VAL A 104 6.57 -6.43 5.96
CA VAL A 104 7.33 -6.57 4.71
C VAL A 104 7.37 -5.24 3.97
N HIS A 105 6.25 -4.53 3.90
CA HIS A 105 6.16 -3.22 3.25
C HIS A 105 6.95 -2.15 4.00
N TRP A 106 6.85 -2.09 5.33
CA TRP A 106 7.60 -1.14 6.15
C TRP A 106 9.11 -1.39 6.14
N ARG A 107 9.55 -2.65 6.20
CA ARG A 107 10.98 -3.00 6.04
C ARG A 107 11.52 -2.50 4.69
N GLN A 108 10.76 -2.73 3.62
CA GLN A 108 11.14 -2.29 2.29
C GLN A 108 11.21 -0.77 2.17
N PHE A 109 10.26 -0.06 2.78
CA PHE A 109 10.28 1.40 2.86
C PHE A 109 11.51 1.93 3.60
N LEU A 110 11.85 1.38 4.77
CA LEU A 110 13.03 1.78 5.55
C LEU A 110 14.34 1.57 4.77
N LEU A 111 14.40 0.51 3.96
CA LEU A 111 15.51 0.30 3.01
C LEU A 111 15.53 1.36 1.92
N TRP A 112 14.38 1.73 1.34
CA TRP A 112 14.30 2.75 0.29
C TRP A 112 14.76 4.13 0.74
N ILE A 113 14.51 4.47 2.01
CA ILE A 113 14.97 5.74 2.62
C ILE A 113 16.34 5.61 3.29
N LYS A 114 17.02 4.46 3.14
CA LYS A 114 18.36 4.16 3.68
C LYS A 114 18.48 4.27 5.21
N LYS A 115 17.40 4.09 5.98
CA LYS A 115 17.41 4.17 7.45
C LYS A 115 17.57 2.80 8.09
N ARG A 116 18.79 2.25 8.03
CA ARG A 116 19.12 0.91 8.53
C ARG A 116 18.96 0.75 10.05
N THR A 117 19.21 1.81 10.81
CA THR A 117 19.02 1.81 12.28
C THR A 117 17.55 1.59 12.64
N LEU A 118 16.64 2.27 11.93
CA LEU A 118 15.19 2.08 12.10
C LEU A 118 14.75 0.68 11.68
N LEU A 119 15.34 0.13 10.61
CA LEU A 119 15.08 -1.24 10.19
C LEU A 119 15.49 -2.25 11.27
N ALA A 120 16.63 -2.04 11.93
CA ALA A 120 17.07 -2.87 13.04
C ALA A 120 16.09 -2.81 14.21
N LEU A 121 15.62 -1.61 14.58
CA LEU A 121 14.63 -1.39 15.63
C LEU A 121 13.30 -2.09 15.31
N LEU A 122 12.80 -1.97 14.08
CA LEU A 122 11.59 -2.66 13.65
C LEU A 122 11.72 -4.19 13.74
N ASN A 123 12.90 -4.72 13.40
CA ASN A 123 13.14 -6.16 13.45
C ASN A 123 13.33 -6.67 14.88
N SER A 124 13.95 -5.90 15.76
CA SER A 124 14.13 -6.30 17.17
C SER A 124 12.81 -6.29 17.92
N THR A 125 12.00 -5.25 17.76
CA THR A 125 10.66 -5.13 18.36
C THR A 125 9.73 -6.25 17.90
N ALA A 126 9.62 -6.49 16.60
CA ALA A 126 8.80 -7.57 16.06
C ALA A 126 9.22 -8.96 16.58
N ARG A 127 10.53 -9.20 16.81
CA ARG A 127 11.01 -10.47 17.38
C ARG A 127 10.71 -10.60 18.87
N ALA A 128 10.82 -9.50 19.62
CA ALA A 128 10.52 -9.47 21.05
C ALA A 128 9.03 -9.80 21.27
N ASP A 129 8.13 -9.13 20.56
CA ASP A 129 6.69 -9.37 20.68
C ASP A 129 6.31 -10.80 20.27
N ALA A 130 6.90 -11.31 19.18
CA ALA A 130 6.72 -12.71 18.77
C ALA A 130 7.24 -13.73 19.79
N SER A 131 8.20 -13.36 20.64
CA SER A 131 8.67 -14.22 21.73
C SER A 131 7.75 -14.15 22.95
N CYS A 132 7.20 -12.98 23.28
CA CYS A 132 6.24 -12.80 24.35
C CYS A 132 4.94 -13.58 24.10
N ASP A 133 4.40 -13.51 22.88
CA ASP A 133 3.15 -14.20 22.53
C ASP A 133 3.29 -15.73 22.55
N ARG A 134 4.48 -16.29 22.30
CA ARG A 134 4.73 -17.74 22.43
C ARG A 134 4.68 -18.23 23.87
N ASN A 135 4.96 -17.35 24.84
CA ASN A 135 4.97 -17.68 26.26
C ASN A 135 3.60 -17.44 26.94
N ALA A 136 2.64 -16.84 26.24
CA ALA A 136 1.27 -16.65 26.73
C ALA A 136 0.40 -17.90 26.50
N PRO A 137 -0.59 -18.19 27.37
CA PRO A 137 -1.48 -19.33 27.17
C PRO A 137 -2.21 -19.20 25.82
N ARG A 138 -2.09 -20.26 25.00
CA ARG A 138 -2.46 -20.31 23.58
C ARG A 138 -3.97 -20.09 23.39
N LYS A 139 -4.39 -18.82 23.28
CA LYS A 139 -5.69 -18.50 22.69
C LYS A 139 -5.59 -18.89 21.22
N VAL A 140 -6.42 -19.83 20.79
CA VAL A 140 -6.52 -20.24 19.37
C VAL A 140 -7.01 -19.01 18.60
N ALA A 141 -6.06 -18.23 18.10
CA ALA A 141 -6.36 -17.13 17.20
C ALA A 141 -6.89 -17.76 15.91
N VAL A 142 -8.20 -17.64 15.70
CA VAL A 142 -8.78 -17.71 14.37
C VAL A 142 -7.90 -16.83 13.49
N VAL A 143 -7.29 -17.39 12.44
CA VAL A 143 -6.50 -16.65 11.47
C VAL A 143 -7.43 -15.59 10.86
N GLN A 144 -7.48 -14.41 11.48
CA GLN A 144 -8.25 -13.31 10.96
C GLN A 144 -7.56 -12.91 9.67
N ALA A 145 -8.19 -13.23 8.56
CA ALA A 145 -7.79 -12.77 7.25
C ALA A 145 -7.67 -11.25 7.33
N TRP A 146 -6.43 -10.80 7.19
CA TRP A 146 -6.01 -9.42 7.28
C TRP A 146 -6.97 -8.45 6.58
N ARG A 147 -7.55 -7.49 7.32
CA ARG A 147 -8.13 -6.29 6.71
C ARG A 147 -6.97 -5.35 6.33
N GLY A 148 -6.21 -5.71 5.30
CA GLY A 148 -5.18 -4.82 4.75
C GLY A 148 -5.78 -3.47 4.36
N ALA A 149 -4.93 -2.44 4.29
CA ALA A 149 -5.34 -1.10 3.89
C ALA A 149 -6.21 -1.18 2.63
N ALA A 150 -7.39 -0.56 2.67
CA ALA A 150 -8.31 -0.57 1.54
C ALA A 150 -7.58 -0.01 0.32
N ILE A 151 -7.40 -0.83 -0.72
CA ILE A 151 -6.66 -0.41 -1.91
C ILE A 151 -7.65 0.38 -2.79
N PRO A 152 -7.51 1.70 -2.93
CA PRO A 152 -8.33 2.44 -3.87
C PRO A 152 -7.95 1.99 -5.28
N VAL A 153 -8.95 1.53 -6.03
CA VAL A 153 -8.74 1.08 -7.41
C VAL A 153 -9.49 1.96 -8.39
N LEU A 154 -8.90 2.12 -9.58
CA LEU A 154 -9.52 2.87 -10.66
C LEU A 154 -10.57 1.98 -11.34
N THR A 155 -11.82 2.36 -11.19
CA THR A 155 -12.98 1.68 -11.79
C THR A 155 -13.40 2.38 -13.08
N TYR A 156 -14.14 1.66 -13.92
CA TYR A 156 -14.75 2.20 -15.13
C TYR A 156 -15.53 3.49 -14.86
N ASP A 157 -16.41 3.48 -13.86
CA ASP A 157 -17.30 4.64 -13.58
C ASP A 157 -16.51 5.90 -13.23
N LYS A 158 -15.45 5.76 -12.44
CA LYS A 158 -14.57 6.88 -12.07
C LYS A 158 -13.79 7.40 -13.28
N ALA A 159 -13.32 6.50 -14.14
CA ALA A 159 -12.63 6.88 -15.37
C ALA A 159 -13.58 7.58 -16.35
N LEU A 160 -14.82 7.11 -16.47
CA LEU A 160 -15.87 7.69 -17.31
C LEU A 160 -16.31 9.06 -16.80
N SER A 161 -16.53 9.21 -15.50
CA SER A 161 -16.85 10.49 -14.87
C SER A 161 -15.77 11.55 -15.14
N ALA A 162 -14.49 11.18 -14.98
CA ALA A 162 -13.40 12.13 -15.24
C ALA A 162 -13.25 12.49 -16.73
N LEU A 163 -13.56 11.56 -17.64
CA LEU A 163 -13.52 11.82 -19.08
C LEU A 163 -14.67 12.71 -19.54
N THR A 164 -15.89 12.47 -19.05
CA THR A 164 -17.06 13.27 -19.40
C THR A 164 -16.90 14.71 -18.93
N GLU A 165 -16.42 14.93 -17.70
CA GLU A 165 -16.10 16.25 -17.16
C GLU A 165 -15.09 17.03 -18.05
N HIS A 166 -14.12 16.32 -18.63
CA HIS A 166 -13.09 16.92 -19.48
C HIS A 166 -13.29 16.72 -20.98
N ARG A 167 -14.54 16.50 -21.42
CA ARG A 167 -14.94 16.43 -22.84
C ARG A 167 -14.11 15.41 -23.64
N GLY A 168 -13.84 14.25 -23.05
CA GLY A 168 -13.07 13.17 -23.66
C GLY A 168 -11.55 13.36 -23.65
N ASN A 169 -11.02 14.41 -23.01
CA ASN A 169 -9.57 14.64 -22.96
C ASN A 169 -8.89 13.73 -21.93
N LEU A 170 -8.35 12.60 -22.41
CA LEU A 170 -7.62 11.60 -21.61
C LEU A 170 -6.48 12.19 -20.75
N ARG A 171 -5.73 13.16 -21.27
CA ARG A 171 -4.61 13.76 -20.52
C ARG A 171 -5.11 14.60 -19.34
N LYS A 172 -6.20 15.35 -19.52
CA LYS A 172 -6.83 16.13 -18.45
C LYS A 172 -7.47 15.23 -17.41
N ALA A 173 -8.23 14.22 -17.84
CA ALA A 173 -8.84 13.22 -16.95
C ALA A 173 -7.79 12.49 -16.10
N ALA A 174 -6.70 12.02 -16.72
CA ALA A 174 -5.61 11.37 -16.00
C ALA A 174 -4.94 12.30 -14.98
N ARG A 175 -4.78 13.58 -15.32
CA ARG A 175 -4.19 14.57 -14.41
C ARG A 175 -5.05 14.80 -13.18
N VAL A 176 -6.37 14.93 -13.35
CA VAL A 176 -7.31 15.11 -12.22
C VAL A 176 -7.39 13.87 -11.34
N LEU A 177 -7.41 12.69 -11.95
CA LEU A 177 -7.33 11.43 -11.21
C LEU A 177 -5.94 11.16 -10.60
N GLY A 178 -4.92 11.98 -10.90
CA GLY A 178 -3.55 11.80 -10.41
C GLY A 178 -2.88 10.52 -10.91
N THR A 179 -3.32 10.01 -12.06
CA THR A 179 -2.89 8.74 -12.68
C THR A 179 -2.29 8.97 -14.08
N THR A 180 -2.05 7.89 -14.83
CA THR A 180 -1.56 7.96 -16.21
C THR A 180 -2.69 7.88 -17.23
N PRO A 181 -2.57 8.52 -18.42
CA PRO A 181 -3.55 8.37 -19.50
C PRO A 181 -3.74 6.90 -19.91
N ARG A 182 -2.67 6.11 -19.84
CA ARG A 182 -2.71 4.66 -20.09
C ARG A 182 -3.59 3.92 -19.09
N ALA A 183 -3.50 4.23 -17.80
CA ALA A 183 -4.35 3.62 -16.78
C ALA A 183 -5.83 4.01 -16.95
N VAL A 184 -6.11 5.26 -17.33
CA VAL A 184 -7.47 5.69 -17.68
C VAL A 184 -7.99 4.91 -18.89
N ALA A 185 -7.22 4.82 -19.97
CA ALA A 185 -7.61 4.05 -21.15
C ALA A 185 -7.80 2.56 -20.83
N GLN A 186 -6.95 1.99 -19.97
CA GLN A 186 -7.04 0.60 -19.55
C GLN A 186 -8.36 0.28 -18.83
N ALA A 187 -8.95 1.26 -18.14
CA ALA A 187 -10.25 1.09 -17.50
C ALA A 187 -11.39 0.84 -18.49
N PHE A 188 -11.20 1.16 -19.78
CA PHE A 188 -12.15 0.98 -20.87
C PHE A 188 -11.86 -0.22 -21.78
N THR A 189 -10.67 -0.82 -21.70
CA THR A 189 -10.36 -2.05 -22.46
C THR A 189 -11.05 -3.24 -21.81
N GLU A 190 -12.19 -3.63 -22.38
CA GLU A 190 -12.75 -4.97 -22.29
C GLU A 190 -11.87 -5.95 -23.06
N ASP A 191 -10.66 -6.27 -22.58
CA ASP A 191 -10.03 -7.49 -23.07
C ASP A 191 -10.78 -8.67 -22.45
N ARG A 192 -11.53 -9.34 -23.33
CA ARG A 192 -12.28 -10.60 -23.16
C ARG A 192 -11.78 -11.43 -21.99
N PRO A 193 -12.66 -12.00 -21.15
CA PRO A 193 -12.22 -13.00 -20.19
C PRO A 193 -11.58 -14.14 -21.00
N SER A 194 -10.27 -14.34 -20.84
CA SER A 194 -9.78 -15.70 -20.99
C SER A 194 -10.54 -16.50 -19.94
N GLU A 195 -11.31 -17.46 -20.40
CA GLU A 195 -12.34 -18.27 -19.73
C GLU A 195 -11.86 -19.08 -18.50
N LYS A 196 -10.76 -18.68 -17.86
CA LYS A 196 -10.15 -19.42 -16.76
C LYS A 196 -9.91 -18.49 -15.58
N GLN A 197 -10.63 -18.81 -14.51
CA GLN A 197 -10.41 -18.43 -13.10
C GLN A 197 -11.21 -17.23 -12.59
N LEU A 198 -12.52 -17.43 -12.46
CA LEU A 198 -13.22 -16.95 -11.27
C LEU A 198 -13.05 -18.02 -10.17
N PRO A 199 -12.39 -17.74 -9.03
CA PRO A 199 -12.47 -18.60 -7.87
C PRO A 199 -13.91 -18.58 -7.32
N ALA A 200 -14.38 -19.74 -6.89
CA ALA A 200 -15.75 -19.95 -6.41
C ALA A 200 -16.08 -19.05 -5.21
N GLY A 201 -17.25 -18.39 -5.24
CA GLY A 201 -17.95 -18.02 -4.01
C GLY A 201 -18.21 -16.54 -3.73
N ILE A 202 -18.53 -15.69 -4.72
CA ILE A 202 -19.08 -14.35 -4.42
C ILE A 202 -20.43 -14.16 -5.11
N ARG A 203 -21.50 -14.13 -4.30
CA ARG A 203 -22.83 -13.65 -4.69
C ARG A 203 -22.83 -12.12 -4.67
N ILE A 204 -23.22 -11.51 -5.78
CA ILE A 204 -23.50 -10.08 -5.87
C ILE A 204 -24.98 -9.89 -5.50
N LEU A 205 -25.24 -9.16 -4.40
CA LEU A 205 -26.59 -8.69 -4.09
C LEU A 205 -26.93 -7.52 -5.02
N LYS A 206 -28.17 -7.53 -5.52
CA LYS A 206 -28.75 -6.52 -6.41
C LYS A 206 -28.81 -5.15 -5.76
#